data_AF-A0A0V0GDF9-F1
#
_entry.id   AF-A0A0V0GDF9-F1
#
_cell.length_a   1.000
_cell.length_b   1.000
_cell.length_c   1.000
_cell.angle_alpha   90.00
_cell.angle_beta   90.00
_cell.angle_gamma   90.00
#
_symmetry.space_group_name_H-M   'P 1'
#
loop_
_entity.id
_entity.type
_entity.pdbx_description
1 polymer ?
#
loop_
_entity_poly.entity_id
_entity_poly.type
_entity_poly.pdbx_seq_one_letter_code
_entity_poly.pdbx_strand_id
1 'polypeptide(L)' 'MKDLDRLEKERSIRPNSEIDAYMKASSVGGKKHSVSTDYVLKVLGLDVCSDTIVGNDMIRGVSGGQRKRVT' A
#
# COMPACT_ATOMS: atom_id res chain seq x y z
N MET A 1 -0.60 7.09 16.15
CA MET A 1 -0.62 5.78 16.84
C MET A 1 -1.07 5.93 18.29
N LYS A 2 -0.37 6.69 19.15
CA LYS A 2 -0.76 6.85 20.58
C LYS A 2 -2.19 7.37 20.80
N ASP A 3 -2.67 8.28 19.97
CA ASP A 3 -4.05 8.81 20.10
C ASP A 3 -5.13 7.82 19.67
N LEU A 4 -4.83 6.93 18.72
CA LEU A 4 -5.73 5.86 18.29
C LEU A 4 -5.89 4.81 19.40
N ASP A 5 -4.78 4.33 19.96
CA ASP A 5 -4.80 3.36 21.07
C ASP A 5 -5.57 3.90 22.29
N ARG A 6 -5.52 5.22 22.54
CA ARG A 6 -6.27 5.87 23.63
C ARG A 6 -7.77 5.87 23.36
N LEU A 7 -8.18 6.26 22.14
CA LEU A 7 -9.60 6.30 21.74
C LEU A 7 -10.23 4.92 21.69
N GLU A 8 -9.48 3.90 21.23
CA GLU A 8 -9.93 2.50 21.20
C GLU A 8 -10.19 1.97 22.61
N LYS A 9 -9.30 2.29 23.57
CA LYS A 9 -9.50 1.97 24.99
C LYS A 9 -10.68 2.71 25.62
N GLU A 10 -10.81 4.01 25.38
CA GLU A 10 -11.93 4.82 25.90
C GLU A 10 -13.28 4.32 25.40
N ARG A 11 -13.34 3.84 24.15
CA ARG A 11 -14.57 3.32 23.54
C ARG A 11 -14.77 1.81 23.73
N SER A 12 -13.88 1.13 24.46
CA SER A 12 -13.87 -0.34 24.62
C SER A 12 -13.96 -1.11 23.29
N ILE A 13 -13.35 -0.56 22.24
CA ILE A 13 -13.29 -1.20 20.92
C ILE A 13 -12.08 -2.12 20.93
N ARG A 14 -12.31 -3.42 20.72
CA ARG A 14 -11.24 -4.40 20.50
C ARG A 14 -11.17 -4.69 19.00
N PRO A 15 -10.19 -4.16 18.27
CA PRO A 15 -9.99 -4.55 16.88
C PRO A 15 -9.55 -6.01 16.79
N ASN A 16 -9.90 -6.67 15.69
CA ASN A 16 -9.36 -8.00 15.38
C ASN A 16 -7.83 -7.89 15.23
N SER A 17 -7.07 -8.82 15.84
CA SER A 17 -5.61 -8.75 15.85
C SER A 17 -4.99 -8.75 14.46
N GLU A 18 -5.59 -9.43 13.47
CA GLU A 18 -5.08 -9.45 12.09
C GLU A 18 -5.24 -8.08 11.42
N ILE A 19 -6.43 -7.47 11.57
CA ILE A 19 -6.74 -6.16 10.99
C ILE A 19 -5.88 -5.08 11.65
N ASP A 20 -5.72 -5.17 12.97
CA ASP A 20 -4.90 -4.25 13.75
C ASP A 20 -3.42 -4.36 13.37
N ALA A 21 -2.89 -5.57 13.22
CA ALA A 21 -1.54 -5.80 12.73
C ALA A 21 -1.33 -5.23 11.32
N TYR A 22 -2.28 -5.45 10.41
CA TYR A 22 -2.22 -4.90 9.05
C TYR A 22 -2.30 -3.37 9.02
N MET A 23 -3.19 -2.75 9.80
CA MET A 23 -3.33 -1.30 9.90
C MET A 23 -2.07 -0.66 10.48
N LYS A 24 -1.52 -1.26 11.54
CA LYS A 24 -0.26 -0.80 12.12
C LYS A 24 0.89 -0.93 11.12
N ALA A 25 1.01 -2.08 10.45
CA ALA A 25 2.05 -2.34 9.45
C ALA A 25 1.95 -1.40 8.23
N SER A 26 0.74 -1.08 7.79
CA SER A 26 0.47 -0.13 6.69
C SER A 26 0.82 1.31 7.08
N SER A 27 0.78 1.63 8.38
CA SER A 27 1.06 2.95 8.94
C SER A 27 2.52 3.13 9.39
N VAL A 28 3.38 2.11 9.24
CA VAL A 28 4.81 2.22 9.57
C VAL A 28 5.49 3.14 8.56
N GLY A 29 5.79 4.37 8.99
CA GLY A 29 6.61 5.32 8.23
C GLY A 29 8.06 4.83 8.10
N GLY A 30 8.69 5.12 6.96
CA GLY A 30 10.09 4.77 6.68
C GLY A 30 10.29 3.72 5.60
N LYS A 31 9.21 3.04 5.16
CA LYS A 31 9.22 2.28 3.91
C LYS A 31 8.84 3.18 2.74
N LYS A 32 9.46 2.94 1.57
CA LYS A 32 9.19 3.68 0.32
C LYS A 32 7.73 3.52 -0.13
N HIS A 33 7.14 2.36 0.18
CA HIS A 33 5.75 2.01 -0.07
C HIS A 33 5.11 1.39 1.17
N SER A 34 3.80 1.60 1.35
CA SER A 34 3.03 0.90 2.39
C SER A 34 2.94 -0.60 2.07
N VAL A 35 2.72 -1.42 3.11
CA VAL A 35 2.48 -2.87 2.95
C VAL A 35 1.33 -3.16 2.00
N SER A 36 0.29 -2.33 2.02
CA SER A 36 -0.84 -2.40 1.08
C SER A 36 -0.40 -2.24 -0.38
N THR A 37 0.48 -1.27 -0.65
CA THR A 37 0.97 -0.98 -2.01
C THR A 37 1.85 -2.11 -2.52
N ASP A 38 2.79 -2.60 -1.70
CA ASP A 38 3.67 -3.72 -2.05
C ASP A 38 2.88 -4.99 -2.37
N TYR A 39 1.82 -5.24 -1.59
CA TYR A 39 0.95 -6.39 -1.81
C TYR A 39 0.21 -6.29 -3.15
N VAL A 40 -0.40 -5.14 -3.42
CA VAL A 40 -1.12 -4.90 -4.69
C VAL A 40 -0.19 -5.02 -5.89
N LEU A 41 1.02 -4.45 -5.81
CA LEU A 41 2.02 -4.57 -6.88
C LEU A 41 2.42 -6.03 -7.14
N LYS A 42 2.61 -6.84 -6.10
CA LYS A 42 2.91 -8.27 -6.25
C LYS A 42 1.76 -9.06 -6.86
N VAL A 43 0.54 -8.85 -6.37
CA VAL A 43 -0.66 -9.56 -6.88
C VAL A 43 -0.90 -9.23 -8.35
N LEU A 44 -0.68 -7.98 -8.76
CA LEU A 44 -0.82 -7.56 -10.15
C LEU A 44 0.38 -7.90 -11.03
N GLY A 45 1.48 -8.42 -10.45
CA GLY A 45 2.73 -8.70 -11.18
C GLY A 45 3.36 -7.43 -11.76
N LEU A 46 3.36 -6.36 -10.95
CA LEU A 46 3.94 -5.04 -11.24
C LEU A 46 5.14 -4.72 -10.33
N ASP A 47 5.57 -5.67 -9.51
CA ASP A 47 6.73 -5.56 -8.61
C ASP A 47 8.02 -5.22 -9.34
N VAL A 48 8.25 -5.78 -10.53
CA VAL A 48 9.43 -5.51 -11.37
C VAL A 48 9.44 -4.08 -11.93
N CYS A 49 8.28 -3.45 -12.09
CA CYS A 49 8.13 -2.10 -12.63
C CYS A 49 7.67 -1.07 -11.60
N SER A 50 7.78 -1.38 -10.31
CA SER A 50 7.32 -0.52 -9.20
C SER A 50 7.95 0.87 -9.19
N ASP A 51 9.24 0.95 -9.57
CA ASP A 51 10.02 2.20 -9.65
C ASP A 51 10.02 2.83 -11.06
N THR A 52 9.28 2.26 -12.02
CA THR A 52 9.24 2.77 -13.39
C THR A 52 8.08 3.74 -13.57
N ILE A 53 8.33 4.90 -14.18
CA ILE A 53 7.27 5.86 -14.52
C ILE A 53 6.27 5.25 -15.51
N VAL A 54 4.98 5.56 -15.35
CA VAL A 54 3.94 5.06 -16.28
C VAL A 54 4.17 5.60 -17.70
N GLY A 55 4.70 6.83 -17.82
CA GLY A 55 4.93 7.50 -19.09
C GLY A 55 3.64 8.03 -19.73
N ASN A 56 3.78 8.62 -20.91
CA ASN A 56 2.71 9.17 -21.75
C ASN A 56 3.14 9.11 -23.22
N ASP A 57 2.40 9.74 -24.13
CA ASP A 57 2.69 9.68 -25.57
C ASP A 57 4.06 10.27 -25.95
N MET A 58 4.60 11.19 -25.15
CA MET A 58 5.90 11.82 -25.39
C MET A 58 7.04 11.23 -24.54
N ILE A 59 6.71 10.57 -23.42
CA ILE A 59 7.68 10.04 -22.45
C ILE A 59 7.47 8.54 -22.30
N ARG A 60 8.48 7.76 -22.68
CA ARG A 60 8.45 6.30 -22.52
C ARG A 60 8.33 5.92 -21.04
N GLY A 61 7.45 4.96 -20.75
CA GLY A 61 7.27 4.38 -19.43
C GLY A 61 6.97 2.89 -19.49
N VAL A 62 6.02 2.43 -18.66
CA VAL A 62 5.59 1.03 -18.60
C VAL A 62 4.91 0.56 -19.89
N SER A 63 4.91 -0.76 -20.12
CA SER A 63 4.20 -1.34 -21.27
C SER A 63 2.69 -1.14 -21.18
N GLY A 64 1.99 -1.23 -22.33
CA GLY A 64 0.53 -1.09 -22.38
C GLY A 64 -0.22 -2.13 -21.52
N GLY A 65 0.29 -3.36 -21.44
CA GLY A 65 -0.27 -4.41 -20.57
C GLY A 65 -0.07 -4.13 -19.08
N GLN A 66 1.09 -3.56 -18.69
CA GLN A 66 1.31 -3.09 -17.33
C GLN A 66 0.38 -1.92 -16.98
N ARG A 67 0.22 -0.95 -17.90
CA ARG A 67 -0.72 0.18 -17.73
C ARG A 67 -2.17 -0.28 -17.56
N LYS A 68 -2.59 -1.30 -18.28
CA LYS A 68 -3.95 -1.86 -18.14
C LYS A 68 -4.19 -2.53 -16.79
N ARG A 69 -3.15 -3.07 -16.14
CA ARG A 69 -3.28 -3.70 -14.81
C ARG A 69 -3.30 -2.70 -13.66
N VAL A 70 -2.72 -1.51 -13.85
CA VAL A 70 -2.67 -0.46 -12.82
C VAL A 70 -3.89 0.47 -12.85
N THR A 71 -4.58 0.56 -14.00
CA THR A 71 -5.79 1.38 -14.19
C THR A 71 -7.02 0.61 -13.74
#